data_AF-A0A969BDP0-F1
#
_entry.id   AF-A0A969BDP0-F1
#
_cell.length_a   1.000
_cell.length_b   1.000
_cell.length_c   1.000
_cell.angle_alpha   90.00
_cell.angle_beta   90.00
_cell.angle_gamma   90.00
#
_symmetry.space_group_name_H-M   'P 1'
#
loop_
_entity.id
_entity.type
_entity.pdbx_description
1 polymer ?
#
loop_
_entity_poly.entity_id
_entity_poly.type
_entity_poly.pdbx_seq_one_letter_code
_entity_poly.pdbx_strand_id
1 'polypeptide(L)'
;MGGKPLTGIAHGAAGIAYALLRLSTVVLEPMFWQAAEEAIAYEGSMFSSQAKNWLDLRSERQVFGTSWCNGAPGIGLARLGSLSILDNQAIRQDIEVALQTTQKIGLHNIDHLCCGNLGYAELFLSAGLKLEKKELIEVAQKQAAYVVNCAEKTGYFQIFPGNSRGVYNPGFFQGMAGIGYQLLRLAYPQELPSVLLWE
;
A
#
# COMPACT_ATOMS: atom_id res chain seq x y z
N MET A 1 26.29 9.77 -10.22
CA MET A 1 24.88 9.72 -9.76
C MET A 1 24.28 8.45 -10.35
N GLY A 2 23.72 7.53 -9.55
CA GLY A 2 23.10 6.34 -10.11
C GLY A 2 22.83 5.25 -9.07
N GLY A 3 21.87 5.48 -8.18
CA GLY A 3 21.27 4.39 -7.40
C GLY A 3 20.43 3.50 -8.32
N LYS A 4 20.25 2.23 -7.93
CA LYS A 4 19.31 1.33 -8.63
C LYS A 4 17.90 1.94 -8.59
N PRO A 5 17.13 1.96 -9.70
CA PRO A 5 15.74 2.37 -9.67
C PRO A 5 14.97 1.49 -8.67
N LEU A 6 14.07 2.06 -7.88
CA LEU A 6 13.40 1.33 -6.80
C LEU A 6 12.02 0.83 -7.23
N THR A 7 11.50 -0.16 -6.51
CA THR A 7 10.10 -0.60 -6.57
C THR A 7 9.26 0.10 -5.50
N GLY A 8 7.93 -0.02 -5.56
CA GLY A 8 7.03 0.53 -4.56
C GLY A 8 6.52 1.94 -4.84
N ILE A 9 5.49 2.35 -4.08
CA ILE A 9 4.69 3.55 -4.39
C ILE A 9 5.35 4.86 -3.95
N ALA A 10 6.10 4.89 -2.85
CA ALA A 10 6.57 6.16 -2.28
C ALA A 10 7.80 6.72 -3.03
N HIS A 11 8.69 5.83 -3.49
CA HIS A 11 9.99 6.22 -4.04
C HIS A 11 10.40 5.38 -5.26
N GLY A 12 9.47 4.62 -5.85
CA GLY A 12 9.77 3.64 -6.87
C GLY A 12 8.82 3.65 -8.06
N ALA A 13 8.99 2.64 -8.91
CA ALA A 13 8.30 2.52 -10.19
C ALA A 13 6.77 2.49 -10.07
N ALA A 14 6.19 1.87 -9.03
CA ALA A 14 4.73 1.88 -8.85
C ALA A 14 4.16 3.29 -8.73
N GLY A 15 4.82 4.16 -7.96
CA GLY A 15 4.38 5.55 -7.76
C GLY A 15 4.51 6.37 -9.04
N ILE A 16 5.63 6.18 -9.75
CA ILE A 16 5.88 6.83 -11.05
C ILE A 16 4.82 6.40 -12.06
N ALA A 17 4.60 5.09 -12.22
CA ALA A 17 3.59 4.55 -13.12
C ALA A 17 2.19 5.08 -12.77
N TYR A 18 1.83 5.09 -11.49
CA TYR A 18 0.51 5.55 -11.06
C TYR A 18 0.28 7.03 -11.37
N ALA A 19 1.27 7.89 -11.07
CA ALA A 19 1.19 9.31 -11.38
C ALA A 19 1.11 9.57 -12.89
N LEU A 20 1.89 8.84 -13.69
CA LEU A 20 1.91 8.98 -15.15
C LEU A 20 0.62 8.48 -15.82
N LEU A 21 0.05 7.36 -15.36
CA LEU A 21 -1.27 6.91 -15.82
C LEU A 21 -2.32 7.97 -15.53
N ARG A 22 -2.35 8.52 -14.31
CA ARG A 22 -3.26 9.61 -13.96
C ARG A 22 -3.04 10.89 -14.78
N LEU A 23 -1.80 11.21 -15.12
CA LEU A 23 -1.49 12.37 -15.97
C LEU A 23 -1.98 12.13 -17.41
N SER A 24 -1.85 10.91 -17.92
CA SER A 24 -2.25 10.56 -19.29
C SER A 24 -3.74 10.74 -19.59
N THR A 25 -4.60 10.73 -18.57
CA THR A 25 -6.04 10.99 -18.73
C THR A 25 -6.37 12.47 -18.87
N VAL A 26 -5.45 13.35 -18.46
CA VAL A 26 -5.59 14.81 -18.56
C VAL A 26 -4.80 15.34 -19.75
N VAL A 27 -3.59 14.82 -19.96
CA VAL A 27 -2.70 15.22 -21.04
C VAL A 27 -2.56 14.06 -22.01
N LEU A 28 -3.17 14.21 -23.19
CA LEU A 28 -3.23 13.18 -24.25
C LEU A 28 -1.91 13.03 -25.04
N GLU A 29 -0.78 13.16 -24.34
CA GLU A 29 0.55 12.93 -24.90
C GLU A 29 0.91 11.45 -24.70
N PRO A 30 1.16 10.68 -25.77
CA PRO A 30 1.40 9.23 -25.69
C PRO A 30 2.57 8.85 -24.77
N MET A 31 3.53 9.75 -24.59
CA MET A 31 4.73 9.50 -23.79
C MET A 31 4.43 9.20 -22.33
N PHE A 32 3.36 9.76 -21.74
CA PHE A 32 3.04 9.51 -20.34
C PHE A 32 2.49 8.10 -20.13
N TRP A 33 1.64 7.65 -21.05
CA TRP A 33 1.15 6.28 -21.05
C TRP A 33 2.30 5.28 -21.25
N GLN A 34 3.14 5.51 -22.27
CA GLN A 34 4.29 4.65 -22.58
C GLN A 34 5.27 4.55 -21.41
N ALA A 35 5.63 5.69 -20.79
CA ALA A 35 6.50 5.71 -19.64
C ALA A 35 5.88 4.99 -18.42
N ALA A 36 4.56 5.03 -18.27
CA ALA A 36 3.89 4.26 -17.22
C ALA A 36 3.94 2.75 -17.49
N GLU A 37 3.72 2.31 -18.73
CA GLU A 37 3.85 0.91 -19.14
C GLU A 37 5.28 0.40 -18.92
N GLU A 38 6.29 1.20 -19.29
CA GLU A 38 7.70 0.90 -19.03
C GLU A 38 8.01 0.76 -17.53
N ALA A 39 7.47 1.65 -16.70
CA ALA A 39 7.64 1.58 -15.25
C ALA A 39 6.97 0.32 -14.66
N ILE A 40 5.78 -0.05 -15.13
CA ILE A 40 5.09 -1.28 -14.72
C ILE A 40 5.87 -2.52 -15.18
N ALA A 41 6.37 -2.53 -16.41
CA ALA A 41 7.17 -3.62 -16.94
C ALA A 41 8.50 -3.79 -16.18
N TYR A 42 9.16 -2.67 -15.85
CA TYR A 42 10.34 -2.68 -14.98
C TYR A 42 10.02 -3.27 -13.61
N GLU A 43 8.94 -2.85 -12.97
CA GLU A 43 8.53 -3.40 -11.68
C GLU A 43 8.21 -4.90 -11.79
N GLY A 44 7.55 -5.33 -12.86
CA GLY A 44 7.33 -6.75 -13.17
C GLY A 44 8.63 -7.55 -13.30
N SER A 45 9.70 -6.95 -13.84
CA SER A 45 11.02 -7.61 -13.90
C SER A 45 11.69 -7.80 -12.53
N MET A 46 11.23 -7.08 -11.50
CA MET A 46 11.68 -7.21 -10.12
C MET A 46 10.82 -8.18 -9.29
N PHE A 47 9.79 -8.78 -9.89
CA PHE A 47 8.93 -9.75 -9.23
C PHE A 47 9.62 -11.10 -9.08
N SER A 48 9.57 -11.67 -7.87
CA SER A 48 9.99 -13.05 -7.60
C SER A 48 8.77 -13.95 -7.46
N SER A 49 8.62 -14.91 -8.38
CA SER A 49 7.56 -15.92 -8.32
C SER A 49 7.67 -16.82 -7.08
N GLN A 50 8.89 -17.10 -6.62
CA GLN A 50 9.15 -17.90 -5.42
C GLN A 50 8.71 -17.16 -4.15
N ALA A 51 9.04 -15.87 -4.03
CA ALA A 51 8.65 -15.07 -2.87
C ALA A 51 7.21 -14.53 -2.96
N LYS A 52 6.61 -14.55 -4.16
CA LYS A 52 5.36 -13.86 -4.51
C LYS A 52 5.40 -12.38 -4.14
N ASN A 53 6.55 -11.72 -4.32
CA ASN A 53 6.73 -10.32 -3.96
C ASN A 53 7.83 -9.68 -4.84
N TRP A 54 7.92 -8.35 -4.78
CA TRP A 54 8.90 -7.54 -5.50
C TRP A 54 10.14 -7.31 -4.67
N LEU A 55 11.30 -7.40 -5.32
CA LEU A 55 12.59 -7.15 -4.67
C LEU A 55 12.68 -5.69 -4.19
N ASP A 56 13.22 -5.52 -2.98
CA ASP A 56 13.65 -4.23 -2.47
C ASP A 56 15.14 -4.02 -2.78
N LEU A 57 15.39 -3.08 -3.69
CA LEU A 57 16.72 -2.82 -4.25
C LEU A 57 17.58 -1.90 -3.37
N ARG A 58 17.09 -1.51 -2.18
CA ARG A 58 17.89 -0.79 -1.17
C ARG A 58 18.89 -1.70 -0.45
N SER A 59 18.73 -3.02 -0.56
CA SER A 59 19.60 -4.02 0.04
C SER A 59 20.38 -4.78 -1.04
N GLU A 60 21.61 -5.17 -0.73
CA GLU A 60 22.40 -6.08 -1.57
C GLU A 60 21.92 -7.53 -1.47
N ARG A 61 21.27 -7.88 -0.35
CA ARG A 61 20.59 -9.17 -0.17
C ARG A 61 19.21 -9.12 -0.80
N GLN A 62 18.74 -10.25 -1.30
CA GLN A 62 17.35 -10.40 -1.74
C GLN A 62 16.40 -10.27 -0.54
N VAL A 63 15.83 -9.08 -0.39
CA VAL A 63 14.79 -8.78 0.59
C VAL A 63 13.57 -8.25 -0.14
N PHE A 64 12.42 -8.38 0.50
CA PHE A 64 11.12 -8.09 -0.11
C PHE A 64 10.37 -7.11 0.79
N GLY A 65 10.00 -5.96 0.21
CA GLY A 65 9.24 -4.95 0.92
C GLY A 65 7.83 -5.41 1.21
N THR A 66 7.30 -5.04 2.38
CA THR A 66 5.95 -5.41 2.79
C THR A 66 5.16 -4.24 3.34
N SER A 67 5.56 -3.00 3.07
CA SER A 67 4.88 -1.79 3.55
C SER A 67 4.14 -1.07 2.42
N TRP A 68 3.31 -0.08 2.78
CA TRP A 68 2.76 0.83 1.78
C TRP A 68 3.88 1.57 1.06
N CYS A 69 4.84 2.15 1.79
CA CYS A 69 5.89 2.96 1.15
C CYS A 69 6.79 2.14 0.22
N ASN A 70 6.99 0.85 0.53
CA ASN A 70 7.90 -0.03 -0.17
C ASN A 70 7.46 -1.50 -0.03
N GLY A 71 6.75 -2.01 -1.03
CA GLY A 71 6.34 -3.41 -1.05
C GLY A 71 4.98 -3.67 -1.65
N ALA A 72 4.59 -4.94 -1.54
CA ALA A 72 3.31 -5.44 -2.04
C ALA A 72 2.10 -4.56 -1.70
N PRO A 73 1.89 -4.05 -0.46
CA PRO A 73 0.73 -3.22 -0.16
C PRO A 73 0.66 -1.95 -1.01
N GLY A 74 1.77 -1.22 -1.14
CA GLY A 74 1.83 0.01 -1.94
C GLY A 74 1.69 -0.24 -3.43
N ILE A 75 2.33 -1.30 -3.93
CA ILE A 75 2.24 -1.70 -5.34
C ILE A 75 0.78 -2.08 -5.66
N GLY A 76 0.15 -2.90 -4.82
CA GLY A 76 -1.26 -3.28 -4.98
C GLY A 76 -2.20 -2.09 -4.98
N LEU A 77 -1.99 -1.12 -4.08
CA LEU A 77 -2.75 0.13 -4.05
C LEU A 77 -2.56 0.95 -5.33
N ALA A 78 -1.32 1.14 -5.81
CA ALA A 78 -1.06 1.83 -7.07
C ALA A 78 -1.79 1.20 -8.26
N ARG A 79 -1.81 -0.14 -8.33
CA ARG A 79 -2.52 -0.90 -9.37
C ARG A 79 -4.03 -0.77 -9.24
N LEU A 80 -4.58 -0.90 -8.02
CA LEU A 80 -6.00 -0.68 -7.73
C LEU A 80 -6.46 0.73 -8.12
N GLY A 81 -5.68 1.74 -7.77
CA GLY A 81 -5.95 3.14 -8.13
C GLY A 81 -5.92 3.40 -9.63
N SER A 82 -5.27 2.53 -10.41
CA SER A 82 -5.13 2.64 -11.86
C SER A 82 -6.20 1.91 -12.65
N LEU A 83 -7.07 1.10 -12.03
CA LEU A 83 -8.03 0.24 -12.74
C LEU A 83 -9.01 1.00 -13.65
N SER A 84 -9.33 2.25 -13.35
CA SER A 84 -10.17 3.08 -14.22
C SER A 84 -9.47 3.52 -15.51
N ILE A 85 -8.16 3.35 -15.59
CA ILE A 85 -7.28 3.81 -16.68
C ILE A 85 -6.68 2.60 -17.41
N LEU A 86 -6.15 1.62 -16.67
CA LEU A 86 -5.49 0.43 -17.18
C LEU A 86 -5.97 -0.80 -16.40
N ASP A 87 -6.85 -1.58 -17.03
CA ASP A 87 -7.40 -2.82 -16.48
C ASP A 87 -7.13 -3.99 -17.42
N ASN A 88 -6.01 -4.67 -17.20
CA ASN A 88 -5.64 -5.87 -17.93
C ASN A 88 -5.27 -7.01 -16.96
N GLN A 89 -5.07 -8.21 -17.51
CA GLN A 89 -4.77 -9.40 -16.72
C GLN A 89 -3.52 -9.26 -15.85
N ALA A 90 -2.47 -8.58 -16.33
CA ALA A 90 -1.25 -8.37 -15.57
C ALA A 90 -1.48 -7.48 -14.35
N ILE A 91 -2.21 -6.36 -14.52
CA ILE A 91 -2.59 -5.47 -13.41
C ILE A 91 -3.44 -6.20 -12.38
N ARG A 92 -4.43 -6.98 -12.82
CA ARG A 92 -5.26 -7.79 -11.92
C ARG A 92 -4.46 -8.85 -11.17
N GLN A 93 -3.47 -9.46 -11.84
CA GLN A 93 -2.55 -10.41 -11.21
C GLN A 93 -1.67 -9.74 -10.14
N ASP A 94 -1.13 -8.54 -10.41
CA ASP A 94 -0.36 -7.77 -9.43
C ASP A 94 -1.19 -7.45 -8.18
N ILE A 95 -2.46 -7.07 -8.36
CA ILE A 95 -3.40 -6.79 -7.26
C ILE A 95 -3.64 -8.04 -6.42
N GLU A 96 -3.91 -9.18 -7.06
CA GLU A 96 -4.16 -10.44 -6.37
C GLU A 96 -2.91 -10.89 -5.58
N VAL A 97 -1.73 -10.79 -6.19
CA VAL A 97 -0.46 -11.08 -5.52
C VAL A 97 -0.25 -10.16 -4.32
N ALA A 98 -0.52 -8.85 -4.46
CA ALA A 98 -0.38 -7.90 -3.37
C ALA A 98 -1.30 -8.22 -2.20
N LEU A 99 -2.56 -8.57 -2.47
CA LEU A 99 -3.54 -8.99 -1.46
C LEU A 99 -3.10 -10.28 -0.75
N GLN A 100 -2.71 -11.31 -1.50
CA GLN A 100 -2.26 -12.60 -0.94
C GLN A 100 -1.01 -12.44 -0.09
N THR A 101 -0.03 -11.65 -0.56
CA THR A 101 1.22 -11.41 0.16
C THR A 101 0.95 -10.64 1.45
N THR A 102 0.13 -9.58 1.40
CA THR A 102 -0.29 -8.81 2.59
C THR A 102 -1.05 -9.68 3.59
N GLN A 103 -1.95 -10.53 3.11
CA GLN A 103 -2.71 -11.45 3.96
C GLN A 103 -1.80 -12.48 4.65
N LYS A 104 -0.81 -13.01 3.93
CA LYS A 104 0.15 -13.99 4.46
C LYS A 104 1.06 -13.41 5.54
N ILE A 105 1.42 -12.12 5.44
CA ILE A 105 2.19 -11.43 6.48
C ILE A 105 1.37 -11.33 7.78
N GLY A 106 0.07 -11.13 7.65
CA GLY A 106 -0.83 -11.01 8.80
C GLY A 106 -0.64 -9.68 9.53
N LEU A 107 -0.54 -9.75 10.86
CA LEU A 107 -0.45 -8.57 11.72
C LEU A 107 1.02 -8.18 11.97
N HIS A 108 1.29 -6.89 11.85
CA HIS A 108 2.58 -6.26 12.13
C HIS A 108 2.62 -5.71 13.56
N ASN A 109 3.82 -5.48 14.08
CA ASN A 109 4.03 -4.80 15.36
C ASN A 109 4.05 -3.27 15.24
N ILE A 110 3.54 -2.71 14.14
CA ILE A 110 3.45 -1.26 13.91
C ILE A 110 2.04 -1.00 13.40
N ASP A 111 1.40 0.06 13.86
CA ASP A 111 0.00 0.35 13.58
C ASP A 111 -0.21 1.46 12.55
N HIS A 112 0.78 2.33 12.34
CA HIS A 112 0.64 3.50 11.48
C HIS A 112 0.52 3.15 9.98
N LEU A 113 0.03 4.11 9.17
CA LEU A 113 -0.25 3.93 7.74
C LEU A 113 0.94 3.49 6.87
N CYS A 114 2.14 4.02 7.12
CA CYS A 114 3.27 3.86 6.19
C CYS A 114 3.79 2.41 6.10
N CYS A 115 3.98 1.75 7.25
CA CYS A 115 4.61 0.42 7.36
C CYS A 115 3.86 -0.51 8.31
N GLY A 116 2.64 -0.17 8.70
CA GLY A 116 1.91 -0.86 9.76
C GLY A 116 0.57 -1.42 9.33
N ASN A 117 -0.13 -1.98 10.32
CA ASN A 117 -1.41 -2.65 10.20
C ASN A 117 -2.46 -1.82 9.45
N LEU A 118 -2.51 -0.51 9.69
CA LEU A 118 -3.50 0.35 9.05
C LEU A 118 -3.18 0.65 7.57
N GLY A 119 -1.92 0.54 7.15
CA GLY A 119 -1.57 0.52 5.73
C GLY A 119 -2.04 -0.75 5.02
N TYR A 120 -2.05 -1.89 5.73
CA TYR A 120 -2.57 -3.15 5.21
C TYR A 120 -4.09 -3.12 5.13
N ALA A 121 -4.74 -2.61 6.18
CA ALA A 121 -6.19 -2.42 6.20
C ALA A 121 -6.64 -1.52 5.06
N GLU A 122 -5.87 -0.49 4.71
CA GLU A 122 -6.17 0.38 3.58
C GLU A 122 -6.14 -0.35 2.23
N LEU A 123 -5.16 -1.23 1.98
CA LEU A 123 -5.15 -2.08 0.79
C LEU A 123 -6.43 -2.92 0.70
N PHE A 124 -6.79 -3.61 1.78
CA PHE A 124 -7.98 -4.47 1.80
C PHE A 124 -9.29 -3.71 1.65
N LEU A 125 -9.42 -2.57 2.32
CA LEU A 125 -10.60 -1.71 2.21
C LEU A 125 -10.76 -1.20 0.79
N SER A 126 -9.70 -0.63 0.21
CA SER A 126 -9.74 -0.09 -1.15
C SER A 126 -9.94 -1.16 -2.22
N ALA A 127 -9.38 -2.36 -2.04
CA ALA A 127 -9.68 -3.51 -2.89
C ALA A 127 -11.14 -3.96 -2.75
N GLY A 128 -11.66 -4.06 -1.54
CA GLY A 128 -13.05 -4.46 -1.29
C GLY A 128 -14.06 -3.49 -1.90
N LEU A 129 -13.78 -2.19 -1.84
CA LEU A 129 -14.62 -1.16 -2.44
C LEU A 129 -14.54 -1.17 -3.98
N LYS A 130 -13.33 -1.15 -4.56
CA LYS A 130 -13.15 -1.04 -6.02
C LYS A 130 -13.44 -2.35 -6.77
N LEU A 131 -13.30 -3.51 -6.13
CA LEU A 131 -13.57 -4.83 -6.72
C LEU A 131 -14.91 -5.42 -6.26
N GLU A 132 -15.69 -4.69 -5.45
CA GLU A 132 -16.98 -5.12 -4.91
C GLU A 132 -16.91 -6.44 -4.11
N LYS A 133 -15.82 -6.64 -3.36
CA LYS A 133 -15.53 -7.84 -2.57
C LYS A 133 -15.70 -7.57 -1.07
N LYS A 134 -16.88 -7.91 -0.52
CA LYS A 134 -17.22 -7.68 0.89
C LYS A 134 -16.27 -8.38 1.86
N GLU A 135 -15.76 -9.54 1.50
CA GLU A 135 -14.81 -10.30 2.29
C GLU A 135 -13.50 -9.54 2.56
N LEU A 136 -13.06 -8.69 1.62
CA LEU A 136 -11.85 -7.88 1.81
C LEU A 136 -12.12 -6.71 2.77
N ILE A 137 -13.33 -6.14 2.73
CA ILE A 137 -13.75 -5.11 3.69
C ILE A 137 -13.75 -5.70 5.12
N GLU A 138 -14.26 -6.91 5.29
CA GLU A 138 -14.25 -7.60 6.57
C GLU A 138 -12.82 -7.87 7.08
N VAL A 139 -11.88 -8.20 6.19
CA VAL A 139 -10.46 -8.35 6.55
C VAL A 139 -9.89 -7.03 7.07
N ALA A 140 -10.16 -5.91 6.37
CA ALA A 140 -9.72 -4.58 6.80
C ALA A 140 -10.29 -4.21 8.19
N GLN A 141 -11.57 -4.47 8.41
CA GLN A 141 -12.23 -4.22 9.69
C GLN A 141 -11.67 -5.09 10.82
N LYS A 142 -11.39 -6.38 10.57
CA LYS A 142 -10.76 -7.28 11.55
C LYS A 142 -9.36 -6.82 11.94
N GLN A 143 -8.57 -6.33 10.98
CA GLN A 143 -7.25 -5.76 11.27
C GLN A 143 -7.35 -4.51 12.13
N ALA A 144 -8.26 -3.59 11.81
CA ALA A 144 -8.47 -2.39 12.59
C ALA A 144 -8.98 -2.69 14.01
N ALA A 145 -9.91 -3.63 14.15
CA ALA A 145 -10.41 -4.09 15.45
C ALA A 145 -9.29 -4.68 16.32
N TYR A 146 -8.36 -5.44 15.72
CA TYR A 146 -7.17 -5.91 16.43
C TYR A 146 -6.31 -4.74 16.94
N VAL A 147 -6.01 -3.77 16.08
CA VAL A 147 -5.19 -2.59 16.43
C VAL A 147 -5.82 -1.82 17.59
N VAL A 148 -7.12 -1.55 17.54
CA VAL A 148 -7.86 -0.85 18.61
C VAL A 148 -7.84 -1.65 19.92
N ASN A 149 -8.17 -2.94 19.88
CA ASN A 149 -8.17 -3.80 21.08
C ASN A 149 -6.79 -3.92 21.72
N CYS A 150 -5.72 -3.95 20.91
CA CYS A 150 -4.36 -3.91 21.42
C CYS A 150 -4.07 -2.57 22.11
N ALA A 151 -4.38 -1.45 21.46
CA ALA A 151 -4.17 -0.11 22.01
C ALA A 151 -4.97 0.13 23.30
N GLU A 152 -6.19 -0.39 23.41
CA GLU A 152 -6.99 -0.33 24.64
C GLU A 152 -6.34 -1.10 25.79
N LYS A 153 -5.75 -2.28 25.51
CA LYS A 153 -5.08 -3.11 26.52
C LYS A 153 -3.74 -2.56 26.97
N THR A 154 -2.96 -1.98 26.05
CA THR A 154 -1.62 -1.46 26.32
C THR A 154 -1.62 0.00 26.74
N GLY A 155 -2.69 0.74 26.43
CA GLY A 155 -2.82 2.18 26.65
C GLY A 155 -2.18 3.04 25.55
N TYR A 156 -1.70 2.46 24.44
CA TYR A 156 -1.08 3.20 23.34
C TYR A 156 -1.06 2.40 22.03
N PHE A 157 -1.06 3.10 20.89
CA PHE A 157 -0.79 2.51 19.58
C PHE A 157 0.72 2.35 19.35
N GLN A 158 1.13 1.26 18.72
CA GLN A 158 2.53 0.97 18.47
C GLN A 158 2.98 1.64 17.16
N ILE A 159 3.69 2.77 17.27
CA ILE A 159 4.11 3.56 16.09
C ILE A 159 5.63 3.51 15.81
N PHE A 160 6.40 2.89 16.70
CA PHE A 160 7.83 2.63 16.51
C PHE A 160 8.12 1.14 16.68
N PRO A 161 9.15 0.59 16.03
CA PRO A 161 9.58 -0.79 16.29
C PRO A 161 10.13 -0.94 17.72
N GLY A 162 9.95 -2.12 18.31
CA GLY A 162 10.49 -2.46 19.63
C GLY A 162 9.65 -1.97 20.81
N ASN A 163 10.26 -1.90 22.00
CA ASN A 163 9.59 -1.55 23.25
C ASN A 163 9.51 -0.03 23.51
N SER A 164 9.49 0.80 22.47
CA SER A 164 9.36 2.26 22.60
C SER A 164 7.92 2.64 22.97
N ARG A 165 7.56 2.45 24.24
CA ARG A 165 6.22 2.72 24.77
C ARG A 165 5.99 4.22 24.90
N GLY A 166 4.78 4.67 24.54
CA GLY A 166 4.31 6.03 24.84
C GLY A 166 5.02 7.17 24.10
N VAL A 167 5.82 6.88 23.08
CA VAL A 167 6.40 7.93 22.23
C VAL A 167 5.29 8.50 21.36
N TYR A 168 5.06 9.80 21.48
CA TYR A 168 4.04 10.50 20.72
C TYR A 168 4.59 11.00 19.38
N ASN A 169 3.89 10.70 18.29
CA ASN A 169 4.14 11.27 16.97
C ASN A 169 2.81 11.76 16.37
N PRO A 170 2.62 13.08 16.18
CA PRO A 170 1.40 13.62 15.58
C PRO A 170 1.35 13.48 14.05
N GLY A 171 2.41 12.95 13.42
CA GLY A 171 2.51 12.84 11.97
C GLY A 171 1.42 11.95 11.34
N PHE A 172 1.13 12.19 10.06
CA PHE A 172 0.10 11.44 9.34
C PHE A 172 0.57 10.02 9.00
N PHE A 173 1.63 9.87 8.20
CA PHE A 173 2.04 8.56 7.69
C PHE A 173 2.61 7.61 8.75
N GLN A 174 3.28 8.14 9.76
CA GLN A 174 3.99 7.34 10.79
C GLN A 174 3.51 7.63 12.21
N GLY A 175 2.33 8.25 12.36
CA GLY A 175 1.87 8.73 13.66
C GLY A 175 0.36 8.68 13.83
N MET A 176 -0.07 9.30 14.92
CA MET A 176 -1.44 9.22 15.45
C MET A 176 -2.48 9.84 14.52
N ALA A 177 -2.14 10.88 13.76
CA ALA A 177 -3.09 11.52 12.86
C ALA A 177 -3.56 10.57 11.75
N GLY A 178 -2.65 9.78 11.17
CA GLY A 178 -3.03 8.78 10.16
C GLY A 178 -3.77 7.59 10.74
N ILE A 179 -3.44 7.19 11.97
CA ILE A 179 -4.19 6.16 12.69
C ILE A 179 -5.65 6.59 12.85
N GLY A 180 -5.88 7.78 13.41
CA GLY A 180 -7.21 8.34 13.58
C GLY A 180 -7.96 8.48 12.25
N TYR A 181 -7.28 9.02 11.22
CA TYR A 181 -7.86 9.15 9.89
C TYR A 181 -8.31 7.80 9.31
N GLN A 182 -7.46 6.77 9.40
CA GLN A 182 -7.81 5.46 8.84
C GLN A 182 -8.98 4.81 9.55
N LEU A 183 -9.06 4.94 10.89
CA LEU A 183 -10.19 4.42 11.66
C LEU A 183 -11.49 5.12 11.27
N LEU A 184 -11.46 6.45 11.08
CA LEU A 184 -12.62 7.19 10.56
C LEU A 184 -12.98 6.74 9.15
N ARG A 185 -12.00 6.55 8.26
CA ARG A 185 -12.23 6.08 6.90
C ARG A 185 -12.86 4.69 6.88
N LEU A 186 -12.42 3.77 7.74
CA LEU A 186 -13.02 2.44 7.87
C LEU A 186 -14.49 2.50 8.31
N ALA A 187 -14.85 3.46 9.16
CA ALA A 187 -16.22 3.67 9.60
C ALA A 187 -17.08 4.35 8.52
N TYR A 188 -16.51 5.30 7.78
CA TYR A 188 -17.21 6.11 6.77
C TYR A 188 -16.47 6.12 5.42
N PRO A 189 -16.32 4.96 4.75
CA PRO A 189 -15.46 4.83 3.56
C PRO A 189 -15.96 5.60 2.33
N GLN A 190 -17.23 6.03 2.33
CA GLN A 190 -17.82 6.85 1.28
C GLN A 190 -17.63 8.35 1.51
N GLU A 191 -17.28 8.76 2.73
CA GLU A 191 -17.14 10.18 3.11
C GLU A 191 -15.66 10.61 3.15
N LEU A 192 -14.73 9.66 3.31
CA LEU A 192 -13.31 9.95 3.47
C LEU A 192 -12.47 9.28 2.35
N PRO A 193 -11.71 10.08 1.56
CA PRO A 193 -10.91 9.56 0.47
C PRO A 193 -9.74 8.70 0.96
N SER A 194 -9.18 7.87 0.09
CA SER A 194 -7.92 7.19 0.40
C SER A 194 -6.73 8.14 0.21
N VAL A 195 -6.15 8.62 1.31
CA VAL A 195 -4.91 9.40 1.26
C VAL A 195 -3.74 8.56 0.71
N LEU A 196 -3.77 7.24 0.91
CA LEU A 196 -2.73 6.33 0.38
C LEU A 196 -2.83 6.10 -1.14
N LEU A 197 -3.95 6.49 -1.76
CA LEU A 197 -4.16 6.55 -3.20
C LEU A 197 -4.10 7.98 -3.76
N TRP A 198 -3.83 9.00 -2.94
CA TRP A 198 -3.83 10.40 -3.38
C TRP A 198 -5.17 10.82 -4.01
N GLU A 199 -6.28 10.36 -3.40
CA GLU A 199 -7.67 10.72 -3.72
C GLU A 199 -8.11 11.99 -2.98
#